data_AF-A0A0E0IPD9-F1
#
_entry.id   AF-A0A0E0IPD9-F1
#
_cell.length_a   1.000
_cell.length_b   1.000
_cell.length_c   1.000
_cell.angle_alpha   90.00
_cell.angle_beta   90.00
_cell.angle_gamma   90.00
#
_symmetry.space_group_name_H-M   'P 1'
#
loop_
_entity.id
_entity.type
_entity.pdbx_description
1 polymer ?
#
loop_
_entity_poly.entity_id
_entity_poly.type
_entity_poly.pdbx_seq_one_letter_code
_entity_poly.pdbx_strand_id
1 'polypeptide(L)'
;MARGNADGGCTGGEMTRDDDRSKEKEREEDEEVERLKELWLSLMEQEQLLQLLLAELDDLWEPDATARELEQPAAAVEARLLELKVASLQEENHRLEEAQASELNDVRTKLARTKEKLWELRARVDLPIQQSFLWYASSTGDSEDSQASGAYIFRPNRTTPTIVSGMAPLKVIHGPLVDEVHQQFSSWIYQVTRLYKNKEHAEVEYTIGPIPVDDDDDIGKEVVTRLTTNMATNKIFYTDSNGRDFLERVRNHRDDWDLNLTQPVAGNYYPVNQGIYVADGKYELSVLVDHAVGASSIQDGQIEVMLHRRLSADDGRGVGEPLNEVVCVDQKCDGLVARATYYINVNKKGHGAHWRRTYSQQSLDDGTTLLRLAHLFQAQEDTQYSVMAKVELRKLFGKRIIKDLTETSLSANQKKSEMKKLNWRVTGESKTDPAPLKGGPVDSHALVVELGPMEIRTFLLKF
;
A
#
# COMPACT_ATOMS: atom_id res chain seq x y z
N MET A 1 -14.20 -57.47 56.39
CA MET A 1 -15.15 -56.53 57.02
C MET A 1 -14.71 -55.12 56.65
N ALA A 2 -15.68 -54.32 56.19
CA ALA A 2 -15.75 -52.84 56.11
C ALA A 2 -14.62 -52.10 55.34
N ARG A 3 -14.86 -51.50 54.16
CA ARG A 3 -15.72 -50.35 53.76
C ARG A 3 -15.02 -48.99 53.94
N GLY A 4 -14.91 -48.25 52.83
CA GLY A 4 -14.56 -46.83 52.77
C GLY A 4 -14.48 -46.33 51.33
N ASN A 5 -15.64 -46.02 50.75
CA ASN A 5 -15.79 -45.24 49.51
C ASN A 5 -15.39 -43.78 49.76
N ALA A 6 -14.78 -43.14 48.76
CA ALA A 6 -14.92 -41.70 48.52
C ALA A 6 -14.85 -41.43 47.01
N ASP A 7 -15.89 -40.77 46.52
CA ASP A 7 -16.20 -40.48 45.13
C ASP A 7 -15.19 -39.54 44.46
N GLY A 8 -14.72 -39.92 43.27
CA GLY A 8 -14.00 -39.04 42.33
C GLY A 8 -14.92 -38.69 41.16
N GLY A 9 -15.68 -37.60 41.30
CA GLY A 9 -16.55 -37.04 40.26
C GLY A 9 -15.79 -36.25 39.20
N CYS A 10 -16.28 -36.33 37.97
CA CYS A 10 -15.81 -35.73 36.72
C CYS A 10 -15.50 -34.22 36.78
N THR A 11 -14.34 -33.82 36.24
CA THR A 11 -14.10 -32.48 35.67
C THR A 11 -13.16 -32.60 34.46
N GLY A 12 -13.72 -32.90 33.28
CA GLY A 12 -12.96 -33.03 32.03
C GLY A 12 -13.69 -32.51 30.80
N GLY A 13 -14.76 -31.72 30.98
CA GLY A 13 -15.65 -31.29 29.89
C GLY A 13 -15.79 -29.78 29.67
N GLU A 14 -15.10 -28.94 30.45
CA GLU A 14 -15.22 -27.48 30.32
C GLU A 14 -14.12 -26.86 29.45
N MET A 15 -12.89 -27.42 29.46
CA MET A 15 -11.75 -26.80 28.78
C MET A 15 -11.79 -26.89 27.24
N THR A 16 -12.52 -27.85 26.67
CA THR A 16 -12.70 -27.97 25.21
C THR A 16 -13.88 -27.15 24.68
N ARG A 17 -14.88 -26.86 25.54
CA ARG A 17 -16.08 -26.11 25.14
C ARG A 17 -15.81 -24.62 25.03
N ASP A 18 -14.94 -24.08 25.88
CA ASP A 18 -14.58 -22.66 25.85
C ASP A 18 -13.67 -22.30 24.66
N ASP A 19 -12.83 -23.24 24.21
CA ASP A 19 -11.95 -23.07 23.05
C ASP A 19 -12.67 -23.31 21.71
N ASP A 20 -13.74 -24.10 21.70
CA ASP A 20 -14.66 -24.18 20.56
C ASP A 20 -15.60 -22.97 20.51
N ARG A 21 -16.07 -22.46 21.65
CA ARG A 21 -16.89 -21.23 21.72
C ARG A 21 -16.12 -19.99 21.27
N SER A 22 -14.84 -19.88 21.59
CA SER A 22 -14.01 -18.75 21.16
C SER A 22 -13.82 -18.75 19.65
N LYS A 23 -13.55 -19.92 19.04
CA LYS A 23 -13.43 -20.10 17.59
C LYS A 23 -14.75 -19.91 16.85
N GLU A 24 -15.85 -20.36 17.43
CA GLU A 24 -17.19 -20.17 16.87
C GLU A 24 -17.57 -18.69 16.88
N LYS A 25 -17.23 -17.98 17.96
CA LYS A 25 -17.42 -16.53 18.07
C LYS A 25 -16.52 -15.72 17.14
N GLU A 26 -15.25 -16.09 17.00
CA GLU A 26 -14.34 -15.48 16.01
C GLU A 26 -14.85 -15.69 14.58
N ARG A 27 -15.40 -16.88 14.28
CA ARG A 27 -15.98 -17.18 12.97
C ARG A 27 -17.28 -16.39 12.71
N GLU A 28 -18.13 -16.24 13.72
CA GLU A 28 -19.32 -15.38 13.64
C GLU A 28 -18.96 -13.91 13.41
N GLU A 29 -17.92 -13.42 14.10
CA GLU A 29 -17.39 -12.05 13.92
C GLU A 29 -16.79 -11.87 12.51
N ASP A 30 -16.03 -12.84 12.00
CA ASP A 30 -15.46 -12.79 10.64
C ASP A 30 -16.57 -12.85 9.56
N GLU A 31 -17.62 -13.65 9.76
CA GLU A 31 -18.80 -13.70 8.87
C GLU A 31 -19.60 -12.39 8.91
N GLU A 32 -19.71 -11.74 10.08
CA GLU A 32 -20.36 -10.43 10.20
C GLU A 32 -19.55 -9.32 9.51
N VAL A 33 -18.22 -9.33 9.66
CA VAL A 33 -17.32 -8.41 8.95
C VAL A 33 -17.48 -8.54 7.44
N GLU A 34 -17.54 -9.77 6.93
CA GLU A 34 -17.67 -9.99 5.48
C GLU A 34 -19.02 -9.52 4.94
N ARG A 35 -20.12 -9.78 5.67
CA ARG A 35 -21.45 -9.23 5.33
C ARG A 35 -21.47 -7.70 5.32
N LEU A 36 -20.78 -7.06 6.26
CA LEU A 36 -20.72 -5.60 6.34
C LEU A 36 -19.87 -5.00 5.21
N LYS A 37 -18.81 -5.69 4.76
CA LYS A 37 -18.04 -5.28 3.57
C LYS A 37 -18.88 -5.38 2.29
N GLU A 38 -19.59 -6.48 2.08
CA GLU A 38 -20.49 -6.65 0.93
C GLU A 38 -21.58 -5.57 0.92
N LEU A 39 -22.16 -5.28 2.08
CA LEU A 39 -23.13 -4.20 2.23
C LEU A 39 -22.51 -2.83 1.94
N TRP A 40 -21.29 -2.58 2.42
CA TRP A 40 -20.58 -1.32 2.18
C TRP A 40 -20.28 -1.11 0.69
N LEU A 41 -19.77 -2.13 0.00
CA LEU A 41 -19.54 -2.12 -1.45
C LEU A 41 -20.84 -1.84 -2.22
N SER A 42 -21.92 -2.54 -1.86
CA SER A 42 -23.24 -2.34 -2.49
C SER A 42 -23.77 -0.91 -2.29
N LEU A 43 -23.63 -0.34 -1.09
CA LEU A 43 -24.06 1.03 -0.80
C LEU A 43 -23.21 2.07 -1.53
N MET A 44 -21.89 1.83 -1.67
CA MET A 44 -21.00 2.69 -2.45
C MET A 44 -21.38 2.71 -3.94
N GLU A 45 -21.69 1.54 -4.51
CA GLU A 45 -22.17 1.44 -5.90
C GLU A 45 -23.51 2.15 -6.09
N GLN A 46 -24.44 2.00 -5.14
CA GLN A 46 -25.72 2.73 -5.17
C GLN A 46 -25.53 4.24 -5.05
N GLU A 47 -24.65 4.72 -4.18
CA GLU A 47 -24.34 6.15 -4.05
C GLU A 47 -23.78 6.71 -5.38
N GLN A 48 -22.86 6.02 -6.02
CA GLN A 48 -22.32 6.44 -7.31
C GLN A 48 -23.37 6.50 -8.40
N LEU A 49 -24.27 5.51 -8.46
CA LEU A 49 -25.33 5.44 -9.46
C LEU A 49 -26.36 6.55 -9.26
N LEU A 50 -26.75 6.83 -8.01
CA LEU A 50 -27.65 7.94 -7.67
C LEU A 50 -27.03 9.31 -7.98
N GLN A 51 -25.72 9.50 -7.71
CA GLN A 51 -25.02 10.74 -8.09
C GLN A 51 -25.02 10.97 -9.60
N LEU A 52 -24.86 9.90 -10.38
CA LEU A 52 -24.86 9.97 -11.83
C LEU A 52 -26.24 10.30 -12.40
N LEU A 53 -27.30 9.75 -11.79
CA LEU A 53 -28.69 10.05 -12.13
C LEU A 53 -29.07 11.49 -11.77
N LEU A 54 -28.67 11.98 -10.59
CA LEU A 54 -28.85 13.38 -10.18
C LEU A 54 -28.18 14.35 -11.16
N ALA A 55 -26.96 14.04 -11.61
CA ALA A 55 -26.26 14.84 -12.60
C ALA A 55 -26.95 14.83 -13.99
N GLU A 56 -27.57 13.70 -14.39
CA GLU A 56 -28.34 13.60 -15.63
C GLU A 56 -29.66 14.39 -15.57
N LEU A 57 -30.31 14.44 -14.40
CA LEU A 57 -31.47 15.31 -14.17
C LEU A 57 -31.10 16.80 -14.17
N ASP A 58 -29.97 17.18 -13.55
CA ASP A 58 -29.47 18.56 -13.56
C ASP A 58 -29.12 19.04 -14.99
N ASP A 59 -28.51 18.19 -15.82
CA ASP A 59 -28.21 18.50 -17.23
C ASP A 59 -29.49 18.63 -18.09
N LEU A 60 -30.59 17.97 -17.71
CA LEU A 60 -31.92 18.12 -18.35
C LEU A 60 -32.65 19.41 -17.90
N TRP A 61 -32.12 20.12 -16.91
CA TRP A 61 -32.72 21.33 -16.34
C TRP A 61 -32.17 22.64 -16.93
N GLU A 62 -31.25 22.62 -17.90
CA GLU A 62 -30.96 23.83 -18.68
C GLU A 62 -32.21 24.25 -19.47
N PRO A 63 -32.82 25.43 -19.19
CA PRO A 63 -33.96 25.88 -19.97
C PRO A 63 -33.44 26.28 -21.35
N ASP A 64 -33.72 25.44 -22.36
CA ASP A 64 -33.43 25.76 -23.75
C ASP A 64 -34.30 26.96 -24.16
N ALA A 65 -33.70 28.15 -24.04
CA ALA A 65 -34.33 29.45 -24.22
C ALA A 65 -34.49 29.77 -25.71
N THR A 66 -35.16 28.91 -26.47
CA THR A 66 -35.52 29.20 -27.87
C THR A 66 -36.79 28.46 -28.30
N ALA A 67 -37.94 28.92 -27.79
CA ALA A 67 -39.22 28.65 -28.43
C ALA A 67 -40.04 29.95 -28.46
N ARG A 68 -39.74 30.81 -29.44
CA ARG A 68 -40.60 31.92 -29.83
C ARG A 68 -40.94 31.82 -31.31
N GLU A 69 -42.18 32.17 -31.57
CA GLU A 69 -42.84 32.47 -32.85
C GLU A 69 -43.45 31.27 -33.61
N LEU A 70 -44.78 31.16 -33.49
CA LEU A 70 -45.72 31.22 -34.61
C LEU A 70 -47.16 31.33 -34.08
N GLU A 71 -47.77 32.52 -34.22
CA GLU A 71 -49.17 32.81 -33.88
C GLU A 71 -50.14 32.31 -34.96
N GLN A 72 -51.24 31.64 -34.57
CA GLN A 72 -52.59 31.78 -35.16
C GLN A 72 -53.66 31.04 -34.31
N PRO A 73 -54.95 31.40 -34.36
CA PRO A 73 -55.92 31.27 -33.25
C PRO A 73 -56.52 29.87 -32.98
N ALA A 74 -55.83 28.79 -33.39
CA ALA A 74 -56.00 27.45 -32.81
C ALA A 74 -54.87 27.10 -31.81
N ALA A 75 -53.74 27.83 -31.87
CA ALA A 75 -52.54 27.61 -31.07
C ALA A 75 -52.67 28.06 -29.61
N ALA A 76 -53.62 28.92 -29.24
CA ALA A 76 -53.74 29.42 -27.87
C ALA A 76 -54.20 28.33 -26.88
N VAL A 77 -55.03 27.37 -27.33
CA VAL A 77 -55.48 26.25 -26.48
C VAL A 77 -54.38 25.19 -26.40
N GLU A 78 -53.70 24.92 -27.51
CA GLU A 78 -52.60 23.95 -27.58
C GLU A 78 -51.36 24.45 -26.82
N ALA A 79 -51.03 25.75 -26.92
CA ALA A 79 -49.98 26.41 -26.13
C ALA A 79 -50.30 26.36 -24.63
N ARG A 80 -51.55 26.59 -24.23
CA ARG A 80 -51.97 26.52 -22.83
C ARG A 80 -51.96 25.09 -22.29
N LEU A 81 -52.25 24.10 -23.14
CA LEU A 81 -52.12 22.68 -22.82
C LEU A 81 -50.64 22.28 -22.67
N LEU A 82 -49.76 22.79 -23.53
CA LEU A 82 -48.31 22.64 -23.44
C LEU A 82 -47.75 23.28 -22.17
N GLU A 83 -48.16 24.50 -21.81
CA GLU A 83 -47.77 25.16 -20.56
C GLU A 83 -48.19 24.35 -19.33
N LEU A 84 -49.42 23.82 -19.32
CA LEU A 84 -49.91 22.94 -18.26
C LEU A 84 -49.13 21.62 -18.20
N LYS A 85 -48.74 21.06 -19.34
CA LYS A 85 -47.94 19.83 -19.41
C LYS A 85 -46.52 20.07 -18.90
N VAL A 86 -45.89 21.18 -19.28
CA VAL A 86 -44.56 21.59 -18.80
C VAL A 86 -44.60 21.83 -17.29
N ALA A 87 -45.60 22.54 -16.78
CA ALA A 87 -45.75 22.76 -15.33
C ALA A 87 -45.95 21.44 -14.56
N SER A 88 -46.75 20.51 -15.11
CA SER A 88 -46.94 19.18 -14.51
C SER A 88 -45.66 18.34 -14.52
N LEU A 89 -44.88 18.39 -15.61
CA LEU A 89 -43.61 17.69 -15.71
C LEU A 89 -42.54 18.30 -14.80
N GLN A 90 -42.54 19.63 -14.63
CA GLN A 90 -41.66 20.32 -13.68
C GLN A 90 -41.96 19.91 -12.23
N GLU A 91 -43.24 19.80 -11.87
CA GLU A 91 -43.63 19.35 -10.54
C GLU A 91 -43.27 17.87 -10.30
N GLU A 92 -43.40 17.02 -11.32
CA GLU A 92 -43.01 15.61 -11.25
C GLU A 92 -41.49 15.45 -11.15
N ASN A 93 -40.70 16.21 -11.92
CA ASN A 93 -39.24 16.24 -11.82
C ASN A 93 -38.77 16.70 -10.44
N HIS A 94 -39.35 17.77 -9.91
CA HIS A 94 -38.99 18.25 -8.57
C HIS A 94 -39.26 17.19 -7.49
N ARG A 95 -40.38 16.46 -7.58
CA ARG A 95 -40.66 15.34 -6.66
C ARG A 95 -39.67 14.19 -6.82
N LEU A 96 -39.22 13.90 -8.04
CA LEU A 96 -38.21 12.87 -8.31
C LEU A 96 -36.84 13.26 -7.74
N GLU A 97 -36.42 14.52 -7.89
CA GLU A 97 -35.20 15.06 -7.28
C GLU A 97 -35.23 14.97 -5.75
N GLU A 98 -36.33 15.40 -5.12
CA GLU A 98 -36.52 15.30 -3.68
C GLU A 98 -36.47 13.84 -3.19
N ALA A 99 -37.11 12.92 -3.92
CA ALA A 99 -37.09 11.49 -3.60
C ALA A 99 -35.67 10.89 -3.71
N GLN A 100 -34.94 11.21 -4.78
CA GLN A 100 -33.56 10.75 -4.97
C GLN A 100 -32.60 11.34 -3.93
N ALA A 101 -32.76 12.62 -3.58
CA ALA A 101 -31.98 13.27 -2.54
C ALA A 101 -32.23 12.62 -1.16
N SER A 102 -33.49 12.24 -0.87
CA SER A 102 -33.85 11.51 0.34
C SER A 102 -33.20 10.12 0.39
N GLU A 103 -33.28 9.36 -0.71
CA GLU A 103 -32.63 8.04 -0.80
C GLU A 103 -31.11 8.14 -0.65
N LEU A 104 -30.48 9.12 -1.30
CA LEU A 104 -29.05 9.38 -1.19
C LEU A 104 -28.62 9.67 0.26
N ASN A 105 -29.42 10.44 1.00
CA ASN A 105 -29.15 10.74 2.39
C ASN A 105 -29.29 9.51 3.30
N ASP A 106 -30.26 8.64 3.03
CA ASP A 106 -30.43 7.36 3.72
C ASP A 106 -29.26 6.40 3.45
N VAL A 107 -28.80 6.32 2.20
CA VAL A 107 -27.61 5.54 1.80
C VAL A 107 -26.37 6.07 2.52
N ARG A 108 -26.13 7.39 2.52
CA ARG A 108 -25.00 8.00 3.24
C ARG A 108 -25.04 7.74 4.74
N THR A 109 -26.22 7.79 5.35
CA THR A 109 -26.40 7.52 6.79
C THR A 109 -26.12 6.06 7.11
N LYS A 110 -26.59 5.14 6.27
CA LYS A 110 -26.26 3.71 6.38
C LYS A 110 -24.77 3.46 6.17
N LEU A 111 -24.16 4.09 5.18
CA LEU A 111 -22.73 4.00 4.88
C LEU A 111 -21.89 4.47 6.08
N ALA A 112 -22.25 5.60 6.70
CA ALA A 112 -21.59 6.13 7.88
C ALA A 112 -21.69 5.17 9.08
N ARG A 113 -22.89 4.64 9.36
CA ARG A 113 -23.10 3.65 10.44
C ARG A 113 -22.36 2.34 10.17
N THR A 114 -22.39 1.85 8.95
CA THR A 114 -21.65 0.65 8.55
C THR A 114 -20.16 0.88 8.68
N LYS A 115 -19.65 2.06 8.31
CA LYS A 115 -18.24 2.44 8.46
C LYS A 115 -17.83 2.55 9.94
N GLU A 116 -18.67 3.12 10.79
CA GLU A 116 -18.45 3.15 12.25
C GLU A 116 -18.45 1.74 12.84
N LYS A 117 -19.40 0.89 12.45
CA LYS A 117 -19.41 -0.53 12.86
C LYS A 117 -18.20 -1.29 12.33
N LEU A 118 -17.78 -1.05 11.09
CA LEU A 118 -16.56 -1.65 10.51
C LEU A 118 -15.31 -1.16 11.24
N TRP A 119 -15.30 0.07 11.73
CA TRP A 119 -14.22 0.60 12.57
C TRP A 119 -14.23 -0.01 13.96
N GLU A 120 -15.39 -0.20 14.57
CA GLU A 120 -15.57 -0.88 15.86
C GLU A 120 -15.25 -2.38 15.79
N LEU A 121 -15.62 -3.04 14.67
CA LEU A 121 -15.33 -4.43 14.34
C LEU A 121 -13.97 -4.64 13.71
N ARG A 122 -13.26 -3.56 13.34
CA ARG A 122 -11.87 -3.63 12.91
C ARG A 122 -11.09 -4.14 14.10
N ALA A 123 -10.84 -5.45 14.06
CA ALA A 123 -10.26 -6.19 15.16
C ALA A 123 -9.13 -5.40 15.79
N ARG A 124 -9.21 -5.15 17.10
CA ARG A 124 -8.17 -4.47 17.85
C ARG A 124 -6.84 -5.20 17.62
N VAL A 125 -6.03 -4.65 16.72
CA VAL A 125 -4.67 -5.09 16.53
C VAL A 125 -3.89 -4.48 17.68
N ASP A 126 -3.59 -5.31 18.67
CA ASP A 126 -2.79 -4.95 19.84
C ASP A 126 -1.42 -5.59 19.67
N LEU A 127 -0.53 -4.88 18.97
CA LEU A 127 0.85 -5.28 18.75
C LEU A 127 1.76 -4.23 19.39
N PRO A 128 2.55 -4.57 20.42
CA PRO A 128 3.52 -3.64 20.97
C PRO A 128 4.65 -3.40 19.97
N ILE A 129 4.83 -2.14 19.58
CA ILE A 129 5.90 -1.70 18.67
C ILE A 129 6.74 -0.64 19.37
N GLN A 130 8.05 -0.87 19.41
CA GLN A 130 9.04 0.13 19.78
C GLN A 130 9.77 0.62 18.54
N GLN A 131 9.71 1.93 18.28
CA GLN A 131 10.52 2.57 17.24
C GLN A 131 11.74 3.23 17.86
N SER A 132 12.90 3.12 17.21
CA SER A 132 14.14 3.78 17.64
C SER A 132 15.02 4.15 16.46
N PHE A 133 15.78 5.24 16.59
CA PHE A 133 16.86 5.57 15.66
C PHE A 133 18.20 5.01 16.16
N LEU A 134 18.91 4.36 15.25
CA LEU A 134 20.25 3.83 15.48
C LEU A 134 21.15 4.23 14.32
N TRP A 135 22.46 4.00 14.46
CA TRP A 135 23.38 4.12 13.34
C TRP A 135 24.46 3.06 13.40
N TYR A 136 24.84 2.54 12.24
CA TYR A 136 26.03 1.71 12.09
C TYR A 136 27.24 2.62 11.86
N ALA A 137 28.32 2.36 12.62
CA ALA A 137 29.61 2.96 12.36
C ALA A 137 30.18 2.37 11.06
N SER A 138 30.52 3.22 10.10
CA SER A 138 31.11 2.79 8.84
C SER A 138 32.56 2.32 9.05
N SER A 139 32.90 1.16 8.51
CA SER A 139 34.29 0.71 8.48
C SER A 139 35.09 1.51 7.45
N THR A 140 36.32 1.89 7.80
CA THR A 140 37.30 2.49 6.89
C THR A 140 38.34 1.46 6.40
N GLY A 141 38.08 0.17 6.62
CA GLY A 141 39.05 -0.91 6.46
C GLY A 141 39.82 -1.22 7.75
N ASP A 142 40.50 -2.35 7.76
CA ASP A 142 41.41 -2.78 8.83
C ASP A 142 42.61 -3.53 8.23
N SER A 143 43.48 -4.09 9.07
CA SER A 143 44.69 -4.79 8.63
C SER A 143 44.42 -6.09 7.88
N GLU A 144 43.27 -6.72 8.10
CA GLU A 144 42.90 -7.98 7.47
C GLU A 144 42.16 -7.73 6.14
N ASP A 145 41.28 -6.74 6.12
CA ASP A 145 40.53 -6.34 4.93
C ASP A 145 40.45 -4.82 4.83
N SER A 146 41.06 -4.26 3.79
CA SER A 146 41.09 -2.82 3.53
C SER A 146 39.75 -2.27 3.00
N GLN A 147 38.73 -3.10 2.79
CA GLN A 147 37.45 -2.67 2.23
C GLN A 147 36.73 -1.65 3.12
N ALA A 148 36.60 -0.40 2.72
CA ALA A 148 35.76 0.57 3.44
C ALA A 148 34.27 0.40 3.10
N SER A 149 33.39 0.96 3.94
CA SER A 149 32.02 1.33 3.56
C SER A 149 32.08 2.57 2.66
N GLY A 150 31.23 2.64 1.63
CA GLY A 150 31.23 3.74 0.65
C GLY A 150 29.90 3.88 -0.07
N ALA A 151 29.92 4.56 -1.22
CA ALA A 151 28.71 4.82 -2.01
C ALA A 151 27.99 3.53 -2.44
N TYR A 152 28.73 2.45 -2.71
CA TYR A 152 28.19 1.17 -3.16
C TYR A 152 28.12 0.14 -2.03
N ILE A 153 29.15 0.10 -1.19
CA ILE A 153 29.34 -0.95 -0.20
C ILE A 153 28.86 -0.48 1.17
N PHE A 154 28.00 -1.29 1.79
CA PHE A 154 27.71 -1.20 3.20
C PHE A 154 28.60 -2.19 3.97
N ARG A 155 29.60 -1.67 4.70
CA ARG A 155 30.43 -2.47 5.61
C ARG A 155 30.38 -1.84 7.01
N PRO A 156 29.48 -2.29 7.89
CA PRO A 156 29.45 -1.80 9.25
C PRO A 156 30.66 -2.32 10.03
N ASN A 157 31.26 -1.48 10.86
CA ASN A 157 32.42 -1.81 11.70
C ASN A 157 32.05 -2.86 12.77
N ARG A 158 30.79 -2.89 13.20
CA ARG A 158 30.25 -3.84 14.18
C ARG A 158 28.84 -4.26 13.80
N THR A 159 28.43 -5.43 14.27
CA THR A 159 27.07 -5.96 14.06
C THR A 159 26.01 -5.24 14.88
N THR A 160 26.39 -4.69 16.03
CA THR A 160 25.48 -3.92 16.89
C THR A 160 25.59 -2.43 16.55
N PRO A 161 24.52 -1.77 16.11
CA PRO A 161 24.52 -0.33 15.89
C PRO A 161 24.42 0.43 17.21
N THR A 162 24.81 1.70 17.17
CA THR A 162 24.71 2.63 18.30
C THR A 162 23.32 3.26 18.32
N ILE A 163 22.68 3.29 19.48
CA ILE A 163 21.39 3.97 19.67
C ILE A 163 21.63 5.48 19.67
N VAL A 164 20.82 6.25 18.92
CA VAL A 164 20.94 7.72 18.88
C VAL A 164 20.49 8.34 20.21
N SER A 165 19.33 7.90 20.71
CA SER A 165 18.82 8.27 22.02
C SER A 165 17.86 7.20 22.54
N GLY A 166 17.92 6.93 23.85
CA GLY A 166 17.03 5.98 24.50
C GLY A 166 15.61 6.52 24.72
N MET A 167 15.43 7.85 24.81
CA MET A 167 14.13 8.51 24.96
C MET A 167 14.16 9.92 24.35
N ALA A 168 13.17 10.24 23.52
CA ALA A 168 12.96 11.57 22.96
C ALA A 168 11.81 12.27 23.70
N PRO A 169 11.95 13.55 24.10
CA PRO A 169 10.83 14.34 24.59
C PRO A 169 9.69 14.36 23.57
N LEU A 170 8.46 14.15 24.04
CA LEU A 170 7.27 14.13 23.19
C LEU A 170 6.53 15.45 23.30
N LYS A 171 6.23 16.06 22.15
CA LYS A 171 5.20 17.10 22.06
C LYS A 171 4.05 16.55 21.25
N VAL A 172 2.91 16.39 21.90
CA VAL A 172 1.68 15.86 21.30
C VAL A 172 0.76 17.01 20.94
N ILE A 173 0.21 17.00 19.73
CA ILE A 173 -0.75 17.97 19.23
C ILE A 173 -1.98 17.20 18.77
N HIS A 174 -3.15 17.56 19.30
CA HIS A 174 -4.42 16.98 18.91
C HIS A 174 -5.20 17.93 18.01
N GLY A 175 -5.77 17.40 16.93
CA GLY A 175 -6.52 18.18 15.96
C GLY A 175 -7.72 17.42 15.41
N PRO A 176 -8.73 18.12 14.84
CA PRO A 176 -9.93 17.47 14.30
C PRO A 176 -9.67 16.61 13.05
N LEU A 177 -8.50 16.78 12.41
CA LEU A 177 -8.11 16.08 11.18
C LEU A 177 -6.87 15.20 11.36
N VAL A 178 -6.00 15.52 12.32
CA VAL A 178 -4.72 14.84 12.53
C VAL A 178 -4.30 14.99 13.98
N ASP A 179 -3.75 13.89 14.53
CA ASP A 179 -2.97 13.91 15.75
C ASP A 179 -1.48 13.78 15.38
N GLU A 180 -0.64 14.63 15.97
CA GLU A 180 0.80 14.67 15.70
C GLU A 180 1.61 14.43 16.98
N VAL A 181 2.67 13.63 16.87
CA VAL A 181 3.66 13.42 17.91
C VAL A 181 5.02 13.86 17.38
N HIS A 182 5.54 14.95 17.92
CA HIS A 182 6.84 15.49 17.58
C HIS A 182 7.90 14.97 18.55
N GLN A 183 9.02 14.49 17.99
CA GLN A 183 10.06 13.80 18.74
C GLN A 183 11.44 14.30 18.30
N GLN A 184 12.20 14.87 19.24
CA GLN A 184 13.61 15.24 19.02
C GLN A 184 14.50 14.15 19.62
N PHE A 185 15.16 13.36 18.76
CA PHE A 185 16.02 12.26 19.21
C PHE A 185 17.45 12.73 19.51
N SER A 186 17.99 13.66 18.72
CA SER A 186 19.29 14.30 18.93
C SER A 186 19.26 15.69 18.31
N SER A 187 20.36 16.46 18.35
CA SER A 187 20.45 17.74 17.64
C SER A 187 20.28 17.64 16.11
N TRP A 188 20.44 16.43 15.54
CA TRP A 188 20.47 16.17 14.10
C TRP A 188 19.45 15.11 13.65
N ILE A 189 18.59 14.60 14.54
CA ILE A 189 17.45 13.75 14.20
C ILE A 189 16.17 14.25 14.84
N TYR A 190 15.19 14.54 14.00
CA TYR A 190 13.84 14.92 14.36
C TYR A 190 12.82 14.06 13.61
N GLN A 191 11.70 13.73 14.26
CA GLN A 191 10.62 12.95 13.68
C GLN A 191 9.27 13.55 14.06
N VAL A 192 8.32 13.50 13.12
CA VAL A 192 6.90 13.75 13.37
C VAL A 192 6.12 12.52 12.97
N THR A 193 5.41 11.92 13.92
CA THR A 193 4.46 10.84 13.65
C THR A 193 3.07 11.42 13.56
N ARG A 194 2.35 11.19 12.46
CA ARG A 194 1.00 11.69 12.19
C ARG A 194 0.01 10.55 12.09
N LEU A 195 -1.12 10.71 12.76
CA LEU A 195 -2.31 9.87 12.63
C LEU A 195 -3.43 10.72 12.06
N TYR A 196 -3.64 10.62 10.74
CA TYR A 196 -4.73 11.33 10.06
C TYR A 196 -6.07 10.64 10.28
N LYS A 197 -7.13 11.43 10.45
CA LYS A 197 -8.49 10.93 10.54
C LYS A 197 -8.85 10.15 9.28
N ASN A 198 -9.46 8.98 9.45
CA ASN A 198 -9.83 8.04 8.38
C ASN A 198 -8.64 7.46 7.59
N LYS A 199 -7.41 7.56 8.08
CA LYS A 199 -6.27 6.79 7.56
C LYS A 199 -6.01 5.61 8.48
N GLU A 200 -5.57 4.51 7.88
CA GLU A 200 -5.44 3.21 8.56
C GLU A 200 -3.99 2.93 8.96
N HIS A 201 -3.12 3.92 8.83
CA HIS A 201 -1.67 3.82 9.01
C HIS A 201 -1.14 5.08 9.69
N ALA A 202 0.03 4.93 10.31
CA ALA A 202 0.82 6.06 10.78
C ALA A 202 1.71 6.57 9.66
N GLU A 203 1.75 7.89 9.48
CA GLU A 203 2.74 8.56 8.65
C GLU A 203 3.89 9.05 9.53
N VAL A 204 5.12 8.76 9.14
CA VAL A 204 6.30 9.12 9.91
C VAL A 204 7.25 9.92 9.03
N GLU A 205 7.26 11.23 9.23
CA GLU A 205 8.20 12.14 8.59
C GLU A 205 9.46 12.23 9.45
N TYR A 206 10.62 12.00 8.85
CA TYR A 206 11.91 12.18 9.51
C TYR A 206 12.67 13.34 8.88
N THR A 207 13.47 14.02 9.70
CA THR A 207 14.50 14.98 9.25
C THR A 207 15.81 14.56 9.90
N ILE A 208 16.76 14.10 9.08
CA ILE A 208 18.06 13.58 9.52
C ILE A 208 19.16 14.40 8.89
N GLY A 209 19.95 15.05 9.74
CA GLY A 209 21.15 15.77 9.37
C GLY A 209 21.23 17.16 10.03
N PRO A 210 22.39 17.83 9.96
CA PRO A 210 23.65 17.33 9.40
C PRO A 210 24.19 16.14 10.19
N ILE A 211 24.52 15.03 9.52
CA ILE A 211 25.09 13.86 10.21
C ILE A 211 26.49 14.24 10.67
N PRO A 212 26.80 14.17 11.98
CA PRO A 212 28.11 14.54 12.49
C PRO A 212 29.12 13.47 12.11
N VAL A 213 29.96 13.74 11.10
CA VAL A 213 31.12 12.90 10.77
C VAL A 213 32.43 13.62 11.06
N ASP A 214 32.41 14.96 11.07
CA ASP A 214 33.58 15.82 11.27
C ASP A 214 33.85 16.13 12.77
N ASP A 215 33.08 15.55 13.69
CA ASP A 215 33.29 15.63 15.14
C ASP A 215 34.47 14.73 15.57
N ASP A 216 34.84 14.75 16.87
CA ASP A 216 36.07 14.18 17.48
C ASP A 216 36.50 12.76 17.04
N ASP A 217 35.63 11.94 16.43
CA ASP A 217 35.90 10.55 16.08
C ASP A 217 36.12 10.27 14.57
N ASP A 218 35.82 11.19 13.64
CA ASP A 218 35.89 10.97 12.16
C ASP A 218 35.18 9.68 11.67
N ILE A 219 34.15 9.24 12.41
CA ILE A 219 33.40 8.02 12.13
C ILE A 219 32.21 8.33 11.22
N GLY A 220 32.23 7.74 10.02
CA GLY A 220 31.06 7.68 9.13
C GLY A 220 29.86 6.98 9.79
N LYS A 221 28.65 7.47 9.53
CA LYS A 221 27.41 7.01 10.20
C LYS A 221 26.34 6.68 9.17
N GLU A 222 25.76 5.50 9.33
CA GLU A 222 24.71 4.96 8.47
C GLU A 222 23.45 4.78 9.32
N VAL A 223 22.52 5.74 9.19
CA VAL A 223 21.42 5.98 10.12
C VAL A 223 20.23 5.12 9.73
N VAL A 224 19.66 4.43 10.71
CA VAL A 224 18.52 3.52 10.52
C VAL A 224 17.39 3.87 11.49
N THR A 225 16.16 3.76 11.03
CA THR A 225 14.99 3.56 11.92
C THR A 225 14.78 2.07 12.10
N ARG A 226 14.50 1.64 13.34
CA ARG A 226 14.20 0.24 13.66
C ARG A 226 12.88 0.16 14.40
N LEU A 227 11.98 -0.67 13.88
CA LEU A 227 10.76 -1.11 14.54
C LEU A 227 11.04 -2.48 15.17
N THR A 228 10.79 -2.58 16.48
CA THR A 228 10.95 -3.83 17.25
C THR A 228 9.62 -4.22 17.84
N THR A 229 9.25 -5.48 17.63
CA THR A 229 8.01 -6.09 18.12
C THR A 229 8.31 -7.42 18.81
N ASN A 230 7.28 -8.04 19.38
CA ASN A 230 7.35 -9.41 19.91
C ASN A 230 6.89 -10.48 18.88
N MET A 231 6.81 -10.15 17.59
CA MET A 231 6.39 -11.09 16.55
C MET A 231 7.41 -12.21 16.35
N ALA A 232 6.93 -13.45 16.24
CA ALA A 232 7.76 -14.62 15.92
C ALA A 232 7.87 -14.80 14.40
N THR A 233 8.75 -14.03 13.77
CA THR A 233 8.87 -13.96 12.29
C THR A 233 9.78 -15.04 11.70
N ASN A 234 10.45 -15.85 12.53
CA ASN A 234 11.22 -17.03 12.13
C ASN A 234 12.25 -16.77 11.02
N LYS A 235 13.00 -15.68 11.13
CA LYS A 235 14.00 -15.22 10.13
C LYS A 235 13.44 -14.76 8.78
N ILE A 236 12.12 -14.78 8.60
CA ILE A 236 11.46 -14.45 7.34
C ILE A 236 11.00 -12.99 7.34
N PHE A 237 11.24 -12.32 6.23
CA PHE A 237 10.74 -10.99 5.92
C PHE A 237 10.57 -10.85 4.40
N TYR A 238 9.83 -9.84 3.96
CA TYR A 238 9.47 -9.69 2.56
C TYR A 238 9.81 -8.29 2.08
N THR A 239 10.48 -8.18 0.93
CA THR A 239 10.81 -6.90 0.31
C THR A 239 10.31 -6.86 -1.12
N ASP A 240 9.90 -5.69 -1.60
CA ASP A 240 9.48 -5.54 -2.98
C ASP A 240 10.64 -5.72 -3.98
N SER A 241 10.28 -6.03 -5.21
CA SER A 241 11.15 -6.00 -6.40
C SER A 241 10.65 -4.89 -7.31
N ASN A 242 11.33 -3.74 -7.29
CA ASN A 242 10.99 -2.56 -8.09
C ASN A 242 9.53 -2.10 -7.93
N GLY A 243 9.00 -2.17 -6.71
CA GLY A 243 7.64 -1.78 -6.37
C GLY A 243 6.55 -2.75 -6.82
N ARG A 244 6.92 -3.99 -7.15
CA ARG A 244 6.01 -5.03 -7.67
C ARG A 244 5.99 -6.27 -6.80
N ASP A 245 6.61 -7.36 -7.23
CA ASP A 245 6.61 -8.64 -6.52
C ASP A 245 7.25 -8.48 -5.14
N PHE A 246 6.59 -8.97 -4.09
CA PHE A 246 7.24 -9.14 -2.78
C PHE A 246 7.94 -10.49 -2.78
N LEU A 247 9.26 -10.44 -2.60
CA LEU A 247 10.10 -11.62 -2.51
C LEU A 247 10.31 -12.00 -1.06
N GLU A 248 10.16 -13.29 -0.76
CA GLU A 248 10.51 -13.84 0.54
C GLU A 248 12.02 -13.80 0.73
N ARG A 249 12.46 -13.25 1.86
CA ARG A 249 13.85 -13.17 2.28
C ARG A 249 14.01 -13.97 3.56
N VAL A 250 15.00 -14.86 3.57
CA VAL A 250 15.39 -15.61 4.77
C VAL A 250 16.74 -15.09 5.24
N ARG A 251 16.79 -14.60 6.48
CA ARG A 251 18.02 -14.06 7.07
C ARG A 251 19.13 -15.11 7.09
N ASN A 252 20.33 -14.75 6.64
CA ASN A 252 21.52 -15.60 6.54
C ASN A 252 21.36 -16.81 5.62
N HIS A 253 20.54 -16.71 4.58
CA HIS A 253 20.29 -17.80 3.63
C HIS A 253 20.36 -17.35 2.17
N ARG A 254 20.69 -18.28 1.28
CA ARG A 254 20.69 -18.13 -0.19
C ARG A 254 20.20 -19.43 -0.82
N ASP A 255 19.31 -19.33 -1.79
CA ASP A 255 18.71 -20.52 -2.41
C ASP A 255 19.67 -21.23 -3.38
N ASP A 256 20.54 -20.45 -4.03
CA ASP A 256 21.36 -20.94 -5.14
C ASP A 256 22.74 -21.45 -4.71
N TRP A 257 23.20 -21.16 -3.47
CA TRP A 257 24.49 -21.60 -2.96
C TRP A 257 24.57 -21.62 -1.43
N ASP A 258 25.48 -22.43 -0.90
CA ASP A 258 25.78 -22.48 0.53
C ASP A 258 26.48 -21.18 0.99
N LEU A 259 25.77 -20.35 1.75
CA LEU A 259 26.27 -19.05 2.18
C LEU A 259 27.37 -19.17 3.25
N ASN A 260 28.59 -18.71 2.94
CA ASN A 260 29.60 -18.40 3.94
C ASN A 260 29.34 -17.01 4.52
N LEU A 261 28.79 -16.94 5.74
CA LEU A 261 28.34 -15.69 6.35
C LEU A 261 29.50 -14.87 6.93
N THR A 262 30.04 -13.95 6.14
CA THR A 262 31.09 -13.01 6.58
C THR A 262 30.55 -11.67 7.07
N GLN A 263 29.37 -11.26 6.58
CA GLN A 263 28.73 -9.97 6.89
C GLN A 263 27.27 -10.19 7.34
N PRO A 264 27.02 -10.42 8.64
CA PRO A 264 25.70 -10.81 9.14
C PRO A 264 24.65 -9.69 9.14
N VAL A 265 25.07 -8.43 8.99
CA VAL A 265 24.17 -7.28 8.82
C VAL A 265 24.01 -6.95 7.34
N ALA A 266 25.10 -6.51 6.70
CA ALA A 266 25.06 -6.06 5.31
C ALA A 266 24.59 -7.16 4.33
N GLY A 267 24.93 -8.43 4.58
CA GLY A 267 24.47 -9.55 3.77
C GLY A 267 22.96 -9.82 3.84
N ASN A 268 22.22 -9.13 4.71
CA ASN A 268 20.76 -9.23 4.84
C ASN A 268 20.03 -7.96 4.47
N TYR A 269 20.72 -6.93 3.97
CA TYR A 269 20.08 -5.74 3.44
C TYR A 269 19.59 -5.98 2.00
N TYR A 270 18.38 -5.51 1.71
CA TYR A 270 17.74 -5.61 0.40
C TYR A 270 17.21 -4.24 -0.06
N PRO A 271 17.17 -4.00 -1.37
CA PRO A 271 16.56 -2.78 -1.91
C PRO A 271 15.05 -2.81 -1.69
N VAL A 272 14.48 -1.66 -1.35
CA VAL A 272 13.06 -1.43 -1.15
C VAL A 272 12.65 -0.17 -1.90
N ASN A 273 11.66 -0.27 -2.78
CA ASN A 273 11.11 0.86 -3.54
C ASN A 273 9.62 1.11 -3.26
N GLN A 274 8.94 0.13 -2.68
CA GLN A 274 7.55 0.24 -2.22
C GLN A 274 7.47 -0.04 -0.73
N GLY A 275 8.04 -1.16 -0.26
CA GLY A 275 7.97 -1.50 1.14
C GLY A 275 8.62 -2.80 1.55
N ILE A 276 8.65 -2.99 2.85
CA ILE A 276 9.09 -4.19 3.55
C ILE A 276 7.98 -4.60 4.52
N TYR A 277 7.77 -5.91 4.70
CA TYR A 277 6.88 -6.39 5.75
C TYR A 277 7.40 -7.66 6.40
N VAL A 278 6.94 -7.89 7.63
CA VAL A 278 7.10 -9.15 8.35
C VAL A 278 5.73 -9.66 8.76
N ALA A 279 5.61 -10.98 8.86
CA ALA A 279 4.38 -11.65 9.26
C ALA A 279 4.69 -12.73 10.28
N ASP A 280 3.75 -13.01 11.17
CA ASP A 280 3.76 -14.19 12.03
C ASP A 280 2.49 -15.03 11.83
N GLY A 281 2.03 -15.73 12.86
CA GLY A 281 0.78 -16.49 12.83
C GLY A 281 -0.48 -15.63 12.88
N LYS A 282 -0.38 -14.35 13.26
CA LYS A 282 -1.51 -13.50 13.65
C LYS A 282 -1.51 -12.15 12.93
N TYR A 283 -0.37 -11.49 12.81
CA TYR A 283 -0.25 -10.12 12.34
C TYR A 283 0.72 -9.99 11.16
N GLU A 284 0.54 -8.93 10.39
CA GLU A 284 1.45 -8.39 9.40
C GLU A 284 1.84 -6.98 9.81
N LEU A 285 3.13 -6.73 10.01
CA LEU A 285 3.69 -5.39 10.20
C LEU A 285 4.32 -4.96 8.88
N SER A 286 3.79 -3.88 8.28
CA SER A 286 4.22 -3.38 6.98
C SER A 286 4.78 -1.96 7.10
N VAL A 287 5.88 -1.70 6.39
CA VAL A 287 6.47 -0.37 6.21
C VAL A 287 6.52 -0.05 4.73
N LEU A 288 5.86 1.04 4.32
CA LEU A 288 5.99 1.60 2.97
C LEU A 288 6.91 2.80 2.98
N VAL A 289 7.59 3.04 1.85
CA VAL A 289 8.60 4.09 1.69
C VAL A 289 8.21 5.04 0.57
N ASP A 290 8.64 6.30 0.63
CA ASP A 290 8.39 7.32 -0.41
C ASP A 290 9.55 7.46 -1.41
N HIS A 291 10.68 6.78 -1.18
CA HIS A 291 11.83 6.68 -2.08
C HIS A 291 12.59 5.37 -1.89
N ALA A 292 13.55 5.10 -2.78
CA ALA A 292 14.37 3.90 -2.73
C ALA A 292 15.29 3.91 -1.50
N VAL A 293 15.24 2.84 -0.70
CA VAL A 293 16.03 2.68 0.53
C VAL A 293 16.57 1.25 0.65
N GLY A 294 17.55 1.06 1.54
CA GLY A 294 17.96 -0.26 2.00
C GLY A 294 17.20 -0.65 3.26
N ALA A 295 16.63 -1.85 3.31
CA ALA A 295 15.93 -2.35 4.51
C ALA A 295 16.27 -3.81 4.82
N SER A 296 16.01 -4.22 6.05
CA SER A 296 16.26 -5.57 6.52
C SER A 296 15.39 -5.96 7.72
N SER A 297 15.44 -7.23 8.09
CA SER A 297 15.06 -7.76 9.39
C SER A 297 16.28 -8.47 9.99
N ILE A 298 17.01 -7.83 10.91
CA ILE A 298 18.25 -8.38 11.49
C ILE A 298 17.96 -9.34 12.66
N GLN A 299 16.82 -9.20 13.32
CA GLN A 299 16.32 -10.12 14.33
C GLN A 299 14.83 -10.36 14.14
N ASP A 300 14.32 -11.44 14.73
CA ASP A 300 12.90 -11.76 14.63
C ASP A 300 12.05 -10.66 15.26
N GLY A 301 10.91 -10.37 14.64
CA GLY A 301 10.03 -9.27 15.04
C GLY A 301 10.59 -7.86 14.78
N GLN A 302 11.71 -7.74 14.05
CA GLN A 302 12.29 -6.44 13.70
C GLN A 302 12.16 -6.13 12.21
N ILE A 303 11.95 -4.85 11.92
CA ILE A 303 12.19 -4.23 10.62
C ILE A 303 13.13 -3.05 10.86
N GLU A 304 14.17 -2.92 10.04
CA GLU A 304 14.98 -1.70 9.99
C GLU A 304 15.09 -1.16 8.57
N VAL A 305 15.09 0.16 8.46
CA VAL A 305 15.21 0.90 7.20
C VAL A 305 16.34 1.91 7.35
N MET A 306 17.30 1.87 6.44
CA MET A 306 18.40 2.83 6.37
C MET A 306 17.94 4.09 5.65
N LEU A 307 17.99 5.22 6.36
CA LEU A 307 17.32 6.45 5.95
C LEU A 307 18.29 7.53 5.46
N HIS A 308 19.54 7.50 5.91
CA HIS A 308 20.58 8.43 5.46
C HIS A 308 21.98 7.89 5.79
N ARG A 309 22.99 8.27 5.01
CA ARG A 309 24.38 7.84 5.16
C ARG A 309 25.31 9.02 4.91
N ARG A 310 26.34 9.17 5.75
CA ARG A 310 27.45 10.09 5.52
C ARG A 310 28.74 9.39 5.92
N LEU A 311 29.69 9.29 5.00
CA LEU A 311 30.87 8.42 5.09
C LEU A 311 32.14 9.25 4.89
N SER A 312 33.24 8.83 5.52
CA SER A 312 34.55 9.49 5.41
C SER A 312 35.50 8.86 4.39
N ALA A 313 35.15 7.70 3.82
CA ALA A 313 36.00 6.95 2.89
C ALA A 313 35.27 6.56 1.58
N ASP A 314 36.05 6.42 0.50
CA ASP A 314 35.65 5.77 -0.75
C ASP A 314 35.79 4.24 -0.61
N ASP A 315 34.90 3.47 -1.23
CA ASP A 315 34.90 2.00 -1.15
C ASP A 315 35.70 1.31 -2.26
N GLY A 316 36.43 2.08 -3.09
CA GLY A 316 37.29 1.55 -4.13
C GLY A 316 36.54 0.93 -5.31
N ARG A 317 35.31 1.38 -5.58
CA ARG A 317 34.51 0.89 -6.73
C ARG A 317 34.50 1.83 -7.94
N GLY A 318 35.29 2.90 -7.90
CA GLY A 318 35.62 3.71 -9.07
C GLY A 318 35.05 5.13 -9.08
N VAL A 319 34.22 5.49 -8.10
CA VAL A 319 33.75 6.88 -7.94
C VAL A 319 34.87 7.79 -7.46
N GLY A 320 35.73 7.32 -6.55
CA GLY A 320 36.92 8.05 -6.10
C GLY A 320 36.61 9.18 -5.12
N GLU A 321 35.41 9.18 -4.54
CA GLU A 321 34.93 10.18 -3.58
C GLU A 321 34.15 9.48 -2.46
N PRO A 322 34.32 9.89 -1.18
CA PRO A 322 33.46 9.42 -0.11
C PRO A 322 32.02 9.90 -0.32
N LEU A 323 31.04 9.13 0.16
CA LEU A 323 29.65 9.58 0.23
C LEU A 323 29.50 10.61 1.36
N ASN A 324 29.94 11.85 1.11
CA ASN A 324 30.01 12.94 2.06
C ASN A 324 29.28 14.19 1.53
N GLU A 325 27.98 14.06 1.28
CA GLU A 325 27.16 15.13 0.70
C GLU A 325 27.04 16.32 1.66
N VAL A 326 27.30 17.53 1.14
CA VAL A 326 27.24 18.80 1.89
C VAL A 326 26.42 19.84 1.13
N VAL A 327 25.80 20.75 1.86
CA VAL A 327 25.12 21.93 1.33
C VAL A 327 25.87 23.17 1.83
N CYS A 328 26.31 24.02 0.90
CA CYS A 328 27.07 25.23 1.21
C CYS A 328 26.25 26.50 0.94
N VAL A 329 26.16 27.37 1.94
CA VAL A 329 25.57 28.72 1.83
C VAL A 329 26.53 29.72 2.45
N ASP A 330 26.83 30.81 1.75
CA ASP A 330 27.74 31.88 2.21
C ASP A 330 29.09 31.36 2.78
N GLN A 331 29.73 30.44 2.06
CA GLN A 331 30.99 29.77 2.42
C GLN A 331 30.94 28.86 3.65
N LYS A 332 29.78 28.69 4.29
CA LYS A 332 29.57 27.68 5.32
C LYS A 332 28.95 26.43 4.69
N CYS A 333 29.62 25.29 4.83
CA CYS A 333 29.15 24.00 4.37
C CYS A 333 28.74 23.13 5.57
N ASP A 334 27.52 22.62 5.56
CA ASP A 334 27.02 21.66 6.55
C ASP A 334 26.63 20.36 5.80
N GLY A 335 26.72 19.21 6.46
CA GLY A 335 26.28 17.93 5.89
C GLY A 335 24.81 17.96 5.45
N LEU A 336 24.49 17.28 4.33
CA LEU A 336 23.15 17.25 3.76
C LEU A 336 22.10 16.78 4.77
N VAL A 337 21.01 17.52 4.87
CA VAL A 337 19.84 17.17 5.69
C VAL A 337 18.79 16.52 4.79
N ALA A 338 18.49 15.25 5.05
CA ALA A 338 17.46 14.50 4.35
C ALA A 338 16.12 14.61 5.11
N ARG A 339 15.04 14.90 4.39
CA ARG A 339 13.67 14.83 4.88
C ARG A 339 12.83 13.96 3.96
N ALA A 340 12.20 12.93 4.52
CA ALA A 340 11.31 12.05 3.79
C ALA A 340 10.31 11.38 4.75
N THR A 341 9.44 10.54 4.19
CA THR A 341 8.30 9.95 4.90
C THR A 341 8.24 8.44 4.68
N TYR A 342 7.99 7.69 5.75
CA TYR A 342 7.61 6.29 5.67
C TYR A 342 6.27 6.05 6.37
N TYR A 343 5.59 4.99 5.98
CA TYR A 343 4.23 4.70 6.46
C TYR A 343 4.22 3.33 7.14
N ILE A 344 3.62 3.25 8.32
CA ILE A 344 3.55 2.03 9.12
C ILE A 344 2.09 1.59 9.23
N ASN A 345 1.81 0.33 8.93
CA ASN A 345 0.52 -0.28 9.21
C ASN A 345 0.68 -1.67 9.83
N VAL A 346 -0.27 -2.03 10.68
CA VAL A 346 -0.38 -3.37 11.26
C VAL A 346 -1.74 -3.93 10.90
N ASN A 347 -1.75 -5.09 10.26
CA ASN A 347 -2.96 -5.77 9.84
C ASN A 347 -3.01 -7.19 10.42
N LYS A 348 -4.20 -7.77 10.50
CA LYS A 348 -4.32 -9.23 10.63
C LYS A 348 -3.66 -9.89 9.41
N LYS A 349 -3.08 -11.07 9.62
CA LYS A 349 -2.50 -11.86 8.53
C LYS A 349 -3.50 -12.04 7.39
N GLY A 350 -3.04 -11.84 6.15
CA GLY A 350 -3.88 -11.92 4.94
C GLY A 350 -4.61 -10.63 4.56
N HIS A 351 -4.58 -9.59 5.39
CA HIS A 351 -5.26 -8.31 5.10
C HIS A 351 -4.29 -7.15 4.78
N GLY A 352 -2.99 -7.30 5.03
CA GLY A 352 -2.03 -6.21 4.81
C GLY A 352 -1.74 -5.95 3.33
N ALA A 353 -1.92 -6.96 2.46
CA ALA A 353 -1.68 -6.84 1.02
C ALA A 353 -2.52 -5.72 0.40
N HIS A 354 -3.81 -5.65 0.72
CA HIS A 354 -4.70 -4.61 0.22
C HIS A 354 -4.17 -3.20 0.49
N TRP A 355 -3.76 -2.91 1.74
CA TRP A 355 -3.19 -1.62 2.10
C TRP A 355 -1.86 -1.34 1.38
N ARG A 356 -0.94 -2.32 1.35
CA ARG A 356 0.36 -2.17 0.67
C ARG A 356 0.20 -1.80 -0.81
N ARG A 357 -0.75 -2.42 -1.51
CA ARG A 357 -0.99 -2.21 -2.95
C ARG A 357 -1.73 -0.91 -3.25
N THR A 358 -2.79 -0.62 -2.50
CA THR A 358 -3.65 0.54 -2.79
C THR A 358 -3.02 1.87 -2.38
N TYR A 359 -2.25 1.89 -1.29
CA TYR A 359 -1.67 3.14 -0.80
C TYR A 359 -0.44 3.58 -1.59
N SER A 360 0.36 2.63 -2.09
CA SER A 360 1.63 2.92 -2.76
C SER A 360 1.50 3.41 -4.21
N GLN A 361 0.31 3.39 -4.80
CA GLN A 361 0.12 3.83 -6.20
C GLN A 361 -0.85 5.00 -6.32
N GLN A 362 -0.33 6.11 -6.86
CA GLN A 362 -1.12 7.17 -7.47
C GLN A 362 -1.15 6.96 -8.99
N SER A 363 -2.35 6.99 -9.59
CA SER A 363 -2.50 6.87 -11.04
C SER A 363 -2.05 8.18 -11.71
N LEU A 364 -1.03 8.09 -12.55
CA LEU A 364 -0.67 9.16 -13.49
C LEU A 364 -1.50 8.94 -14.76
N ASP A 365 -2.51 9.77 -14.97
CA ASP A 365 -3.23 9.86 -16.25
C ASP A 365 -2.62 11.03 -17.04
N ASP A 366 -1.77 10.71 -18.01
CA ASP A 366 -1.15 11.67 -18.91
C ASP A 366 -1.75 11.62 -20.32
N GLY A 367 -3.07 11.40 -20.42
CA GLY A 367 -3.91 11.94 -21.49
C GLY A 367 -3.52 11.62 -22.94
N THR A 368 -2.65 10.63 -23.18
CA THR A 368 -2.13 10.29 -24.50
C THR A 368 -2.22 8.79 -24.80
N THR A 369 -2.31 8.51 -26.11
CA THR A 369 -2.53 7.28 -26.93
C THR A 369 -1.94 5.93 -26.46
N LEU A 370 -1.28 5.84 -25.29
CA LEU A 370 -0.68 4.62 -24.73
C LEU A 370 -1.25 4.33 -23.33
N LEU A 371 -2.07 3.29 -23.21
CA LEU A 371 -2.62 2.81 -21.93
C LEU A 371 -1.81 1.62 -21.41
N ARG A 372 -1.49 1.62 -20.11
CA ARG A 372 -1.05 0.41 -19.41
C ARG A 372 -2.00 0.11 -18.26
N LEU A 373 -2.42 -1.14 -18.18
CA LEU A 373 -3.18 -1.66 -17.05
C LEU A 373 -2.34 -2.72 -16.36
N ALA A 374 -2.24 -2.62 -15.03
CA ALA A 374 -1.47 -3.52 -14.20
C ALA A 374 -2.36 -4.14 -13.13
N HIS A 375 -2.33 -5.47 -13.01
CA HIS A 375 -2.86 -6.15 -11.84
C HIS A 375 -1.85 -6.05 -10.70
N LEU A 376 -2.28 -5.55 -9.55
CA LEU A 376 -1.37 -5.18 -8.46
C LEU A 376 -1.01 -6.35 -7.54
N PHE A 377 -1.91 -7.33 -7.43
CA PHE A 377 -1.75 -8.46 -6.52
C PHE A 377 -1.09 -9.66 -7.21
N GLN A 378 -0.23 -10.35 -6.46
CA GLN A 378 0.24 -11.69 -6.77
C GLN A 378 -0.87 -12.73 -6.60
N ALA A 379 -0.70 -13.89 -7.22
CA ALA A 379 -1.63 -14.98 -7.00
C ALA A 379 -1.61 -15.36 -5.51
N GLN A 380 -2.80 -15.51 -4.92
CA GLN A 380 -2.97 -15.87 -3.50
C GLN A 380 -2.49 -14.82 -2.49
N GLU A 381 -2.18 -13.58 -2.91
CA GLU A 381 -1.76 -12.51 -2.00
C GLU A 381 -2.91 -11.96 -1.14
N ASP A 382 -4.13 -11.99 -1.69
CA ASP A 382 -5.36 -11.44 -1.13
C ASP A 382 -6.55 -12.28 -1.61
N THR A 383 -7.45 -12.66 -0.71
CA THR A 383 -8.57 -13.58 -1.00
C THR A 383 -9.61 -13.01 -1.95
N GLN A 384 -9.76 -11.69 -2.00
CA GLN A 384 -10.75 -11.01 -2.82
C GLN A 384 -10.14 -10.47 -4.12
N TYR A 385 -8.94 -9.90 -4.04
CA TYR A 385 -8.34 -9.15 -5.15
C TYR A 385 -7.33 -9.94 -5.97
N SER A 386 -6.88 -11.12 -5.53
CA SER A 386 -5.92 -11.96 -6.28
C SER A 386 -6.58 -12.86 -7.32
N VAL A 387 -7.60 -12.35 -8.01
CA VAL A 387 -8.41 -13.07 -9.00
C VAL A 387 -8.38 -12.37 -10.36
N MET A 388 -9.08 -12.89 -11.37
CA MET A 388 -9.14 -12.23 -12.68
C MET A 388 -9.88 -10.89 -12.58
N ALA A 389 -9.20 -9.79 -12.88
CA ALA A 389 -9.81 -8.46 -12.95
C ALA A 389 -10.32 -8.17 -14.36
N LYS A 390 -11.39 -7.37 -14.45
CA LYS A 390 -11.96 -6.90 -15.72
C LYS A 390 -12.02 -5.37 -15.72
N VAL A 391 -11.48 -4.75 -16.77
CA VAL A 391 -11.50 -3.29 -16.96
C VAL A 391 -12.30 -2.97 -18.20
N GLU A 392 -13.40 -2.25 -18.03
CA GLU A 392 -14.23 -1.76 -19.13
C GLU A 392 -13.70 -0.43 -19.66
N LEU A 393 -13.02 -0.43 -20.81
CA LEU A 393 -12.37 0.76 -21.36
C LEU A 393 -13.39 1.85 -21.74
N ARG A 394 -14.62 1.47 -22.12
CA ARG A 394 -15.70 2.44 -22.40
C ARG A 394 -16.04 3.28 -21.18
N LYS A 395 -16.10 2.65 -19.99
CA LYS A 395 -16.33 3.37 -18.73
C LYS A 395 -15.13 4.23 -18.36
N LEU A 396 -13.91 3.74 -18.61
CA LEU A 396 -12.67 4.46 -18.29
C LEU A 396 -12.51 5.77 -19.08
N PHE A 397 -12.82 5.77 -20.38
CA PHE A 397 -12.65 6.95 -21.26
C PHE A 397 -13.93 7.77 -21.47
N GLY A 398 -15.03 7.42 -20.79
CA GLY A 398 -16.29 8.16 -20.76
C GLY A 398 -16.81 8.56 -22.15
N LYS A 399 -16.84 9.87 -22.44
CA LYS A 399 -17.37 10.43 -23.70
C LYS A 399 -16.47 10.21 -24.93
N ARG A 400 -15.22 9.74 -24.77
CA ARG A 400 -14.31 9.53 -25.91
C ARG A 400 -14.58 8.18 -26.57
N ILE A 401 -14.83 8.18 -27.87
CA ILE A 401 -15.09 6.96 -28.65
C ILE A 401 -13.74 6.34 -29.05
N ILE A 402 -13.45 5.12 -28.59
CA ILE A 402 -12.27 4.39 -29.04
C ILE A 402 -12.55 3.83 -30.44
N LYS A 403 -11.82 4.30 -31.45
CA LYS A 403 -11.88 3.83 -32.85
C LYS A 403 -11.02 2.60 -33.12
N ASP A 404 -9.88 2.49 -32.45
CA ASP A 404 -8.91 1.42 -32.65
C ASP A 404 -8.21 1.10 -31.33
N LEU A 405 -7.99 -0.20 -31.08
CA LEU A 405 -7.34 -0.72 -29.89
C LEU A 405 -6.37 -1.81 -30.31
N THR A 406 -5.07 -1.57 -30.10
CA THR A 406 -4.02 -2.54 -30.44
C THR A 406 -3.22 -2.91 -29.19
N GLU A 407 -3.21 -4.19 -28.83
CA GLU A 407 -2.34 -4.71 -27.76
C GLU A 407 -0.91 -4.90 -28.27
N THR A 408 0.06 -4.46 -27.46
CA THR A 408 1.48 -4.42 -27.83
C THR A 408 2.36 -5.04 -26.74
N SER A 409 3.66 -5.13 -27.00
CA SER A 409 4.69 -5.43 -26.01
C SER A 409 4.72 -4.35 -24.90
N LEU A 410 5.40 -4.62 -23.79
CA LEU A 410 5.46 -3.68 -22.66
C LEU A 410 6.00 -2.28 -23.05
N SER A 411 6.99 -2.26 -23.96
CA SER A 411 7.60 -1.05 -24.53
C SER A 411 6.87 -0.50 -25.77
N ALA A 412 5.72 -1.08 -26.13
CA ALA A 412 4.88 -0.70 -27.26
C ALA A 412 5.54 -0.77 -28.66
N ASN A 413 6.61 -1.54 -28.82
CA ASN A 413 7.39 -1.62 -30.06
C ASN A 413 7.05 -2.84 -30.95
N GLN A 414 6.24 -3.78 -30.48
CA GLN A 414 5.84 -4.99 -31.20
C GLN A 414 4.38 -5.30 -30.90
N LYS A 415 3.61 -5.80 -31.89
CA LYS A 415 2.25 -6.29 -31.63
C LYS A 415 2.29 -7.53 -30.75
N LYS A 416 1.37 -7.62 -29.78
CA LYS A 416 1.31 -8.76 -28.84
C LYS A 416 1.19 -10.11 -29.54
N SER A 417 0.41 -10.16 -30.63
CA SER A 417 0.18 -11.36 -31.43
C SER A 417 1.41 -11.85 -32.21
N GLU A 418 2.42 -11.00 -32.40
CA GLU A 418 3.63 -11.32 -33.16
C GLU A 418 4.78 -11.78 -32.25
N MET A 419 4.62 -11.66 -30.93
CA MET A 419 5.63 -12.06 -29.95
C MET A 419 5.80 -13.58 -29.93
N LYS A 420 7.02 -14.06 -30.13
CA LYS A 420 7.38 -15.48 -30.06
C LYS A 420 8.27 -15.73 -28.85
N LYS A 421 7.98 -16.78 -28.09
CA LYS A 421 8.84 -17.24 -26.99
C LYS A 421 9.79 -18.33 -27.50
N LEU A 422 11.00 -18.34 -26.96
CA LEU A 422 11.90 -19.48 -27.11
C LEU A 422 11.42 -20.62 -26.22
N ASN A 423 11.57 -21.84 -26.71
CA ASN A 423 11.30 -23.05 -25.93
C ASN A 423 12.61 -23.52 -25.30
N TRP A 424 12.64 -23.56 -23.98
CA TRP A 424 13.80 -24.01 -23.20
C TRP A 424 13.52 -25.37 -22.59
N ARG A 425 14.56 -26.19 -22.45
CA ARG A 425 14.51 -27.39 -21.61
C ARG A 425 15.03 -27.01 -20.23
N VAL A 426 14.15 -26.95 -19.23
CA VAL A 426 14.52 -26.52 -17.88
C VAL A 426 14.73 -27.75 -16.98
N THR A 427 15.84 -27.77 -16.24
CA THR A 427 16.12 -28.84 -15.27
C THR A 427 15.10 -28.78 -14.14
N GLY A 428 14.47 -29.92 -13.82
CA GLY A 428 13.47 -29.99 -12.75
C GLY A 428 12.06 -29.54 -13.16
N GLU A 429 11.82 -29.24 -14.43
CA GLU A 429 10.49 -28.87 -14.95
C GLU A 429 9.51 -30.04 -14.77
N SER A 430 8.68 -29.96 -13.72
CA SER A 430 7.54 -30.84 -13.54
C SER A 430 6.35 -30.26 -14.32
N LYS A 431 5.58 -31.09 -15.02
CA LYS A 431 4.37 -30.64 -15.74
C LYS A 431 3.22 -30.22 -14.78
N THR A 432 3.48 -30.14 -13.48
CA THR A 432 2.45 -29.97 -12.43
C THR A 432 2.32 -28.55 -11.90
N ASP A 433 3.20 -27.62 -12.28
CA ASP A 433 3.02 -26.22 -11.89
C ASP A 433 1.85 -25.60 -12.67
N PRO A 434 0.81 -25.09 -11.98
CA PRO A 434 -0.34 -24.49 -12.65
C PRO A 434 0.13 -23.28 -13.45
N ALA A 435 -0.28 -23.23 -14.73
CA ALA A 435 0.02 -22.09 -15.57
C ALA A 435 -0.54 -20.81 -14.93
N PRO A 436 0.21 -19.69 -14.93
CA PRO A 436 -0.29 -18.43 -14.40
C PRO A 436 -1.62 -18.08 -15.07
N LEU A 437 -2.61 -17.69 -14.27
CA LEU A 437 -3.87 -17.19 -14.78
C LEU A 437 -3.59 -15.90 -15.57
N LYS A 438 -4.02 -15.85 -16.83
CA LYS A 438 -3.81 -14.70 -17.72
C LYS A 438 -5.11 -14.30 -18.39
N GLY A 439 -5.28 -13.00 -18.59
CA GLY A 439 -6.42 -12.46 -19.31
C GLY A 439 -6.48 -12.99 -20.74
N GLY A 440 -7.71 -13.15 -21.25
CA GLY A 440 -7.94 -13.53 -22.63
C GLY A 440 -7.51 -12.45 -23.65
N PRO A 441 -7.52 -12.78 -24.95
CA PRO A 441 -7.41 -11.80 -26.02
C PRO A 441 -8.46 -10.69 -25.85
N VAL A 442 -8.09 -9.43 -26.08
CA VAL A 442 -9.06 -8.33 -26.00
C VAL A 442 -9.94 -8.33 -27.25
N ASP A 443 -11.26 -8.36 -27.04
CA ASP A 443 -12.22 -8.07 -28.10
C ASP A 443 -12.33 -6.55 -28.30
N SER A 444 -12.03 -6.10 -29.52
CA SER A 444 -12.08 -4.70 -29.92
C SER A 444 -13.49 -4.10 -29.93
N HIS A 445 -14.55 -4.92 -29.89
CA HIS A 445 -15.93 -4.44 -29.82
C HIS A 445 -16.42 -4.32 -28.38
N ALA A 446 -16.16 -5.34 -27.56
CA ALA A 446 -16.51 -5.35 -26.14
C ALA A 446 -15.71 -4.28 -25.36
N LEU A 447 -14.45 -4.02 -25.76
CA LEU A 447 -13.54 -3.08 -25.09
C LEU A 447 -13.38 -3.40 -23.59
N VAL A 448 -13.35 -4.69 -23.26
CA VAL A 448 -13.11 -5.21 -21.91
C VAL A 448 -11.75 -5.88 -21.89
N VAL A 449 -10.89 -5.45 -20.97
CA VAL A 449 -9.57 -6.03 -20.75
C VAL A 449 -9.59 -6.91 -19.51
N GLU A 450 -9.23 -8.18 -19.67
CA GLU A 450 -9.00 -9.08 -18.55
C GLU A 450 -7.54 -9.02 -18.10
N LEU A 451 -7.30 -9.07 -16.80
CA LEU A 451 -5.96 -9.06 -16.21
C LEU A 451 -5.88 -10.15 -15.15
N GLY A 452 -4.98 -11.11 -15.33
CA GLY A 452 -4.63 -12.06 -14.28
C GLY A 452 -3.70 -11.45 -13.24
N PRO A 453 -3.48 -12.11 -12.09
CA PRO A 453 -2.52 -11.67 -11.07
C PRO A 453 -1.14 -11.35 -11.65
N MET A 454 -0.56 -10.23 -11.22
CA MET A 454 0.69 -9.62 -11.72
C MET A 454 0.77 -9.22 -13.19
N GLU A 455 -0.29 -9.41 -13.97
CA GLU A 455 -0.26 -9.11 -15.40
C GLU A 455 -0.17 -7.61 -15.67
N ILE A 456 0.69 -7.20 -16.62
CA ILE A 456 0.66 -5.88 -17.24
C ILE A 456 0.31 -6.04 -18.71
N ARG A 457 -0.69 -5.27 -19.15
CA ARG A 457 -1.08 -5.18 -20.56
C ARG A 457 -0.94 -3.76 -21.05
N THR A 458 -0.37 -3.61 -22.25
CA THR A 458 -0.06 -2.33 -22.88
C THR A 458 -0.83 -2.18 -24.18
N PHE A 459 -1.53 -1.07 -24.34
CA PHE A 459 -2.42 -0.81 -25.46
C PHE A 459 -2.12 0.53 -26.11
N LEU A 460 -2.18 0.56 -27.44
CA LEU A 460 -2.28 1.79 -28.21
C LEU A 460 -3.74 2.04 -28.55
N LEU A 461 -4.26 3.22 -28.18
CA LEU A 461 -5.65 3.62 -28.42
C LEU A 461 -5.72 4.75 -29.44
N LYS A 462 -6.68 4.69 -30.35
CA LYS A 462 -7.07 5.84 -31.18
C LYS A 462 -8.50 6.23 -30.88
N PHE A 463 -8.77 7.53 -30.76
CA PHE A 463 -10.10 8.09 -30.52
C PHE A 463 -10.72 8.68 -31.80
#